data_AF-A0A3D1A535-F1
#
_entry.id   AF-A0A3D1A535-F1
#
_cell.length_a   1.000
_cell.length_b   1.000
_cell.length_c   1.000
_cell.angle_alpha   90.00
_cell.angle_beta   90.00
_cell.angle_gamma   90.00
#
_symmetry.space_group_name_H-M   'P 1'
#
loop_
_entity.id
_entity.type
_entity.pdbx_description
1 polymer ?
#
loop_
_entity_poly.entity_id
_entity_poly.type
_entity_poly.pdbx_seq_one_letter_code
_entity_poly.pdbx_strand_id
1 'polypeptide(L)'
;MLGQQAEAAVSAANSESAQEFKRQMYTTDIFTGENFRLTPYTTPLQLEILPGPVVSDAAIKKQLERTVYDVCMARVAKNAAIVRLGELLTVQHCERAVAQVKAMPLQRFVQRDAANVLAEWIFRVDGDNWYDFKSLLRETTNYLVKRDRELFMLRGFSPYNVLVDTLSTEDLPIVLDLVEGTVTLWTLELAD
;
A
#
# COMPACT_ATOMS: atom_id res chain seq x y z
N MET A 1 -12.18 19.84 -18.77
CA MET A 1 -10.90 19.78 -18.01
C MET A 1 -10.76 18.51 -17.13
N LEU A 2 -11.51 17.43 -17.36
CA LEU A 2 -11.38 16.15 -16.63
C LEU A 2 -10.31 15.20 -17.20
N GLY A 3 -9.73 15.49 -18.37
CA GLY A 3 -8.76 14.61 -19.05
C GLY A 3 -7.31 14.73 -18.53
N GLN A 4 -6.85 15.93 -18.17
CA GLN A 4 -5.45 16.17 -17.80
C GLN A 4 -5.08 15.65 -16.40
N GLN A 5 -6.03 15.60 -15.45
CA GLN A 5 -5.79 15.03 -14.12
C GLN A 5 -5.78 13.49 -14.15
N ALA A 6 -6.57 12.87 -15.04
CA ALA A 6 -6.53 11.43 -15.28
C ALA A 6 -5.24 11.00 -16.00
N GLU A 7 -4.77 11.77 -16.98
CA GLU A 7 -3.49 11.52 -17.65
C GLU A 7 -2.28 11.75 -16.73
N ALA A 8 -2.32 12.74 -15.84
CA ALA A 8 -1.27 12.95 -14.83
C ALA A 8 -1.24 11.82 -13.78
N ALA A 9 -2.40 11.30 -13.37
CA ALA A 9 -2.48 10.15 -12.47
C ALA A 9 -2.00 8.85 -13.15
N VAL A 10 -2.31 8.66 -14.45
CA VAL A 10 -1.83 7.52 -15.26
C VAL A 10 -0.33 7.64 -15.56
N SER A 11 0.21 8.85 -15.71
CA SER A 11 1.66 9.11 -15.85
C SER A 11 2.43 8.85 -14.56
N ALA A 12 1.87 9.24 -13.40
CA ALA A 12 2.46 8.98 -12.09
C ALA A 12 2.45 7.48 -11.72
N ALA A 13 1.38 6.74 -12.06
CA ALA A 13 1.33 5.28 -11.91
C ALA A 13 2.34 4.52 -12.81
N ASN A 14 2.88 5.21 -13.80
CA ASN A 14 3.90 4.76 -14.74
C ASN A 14 5.28 5.39 -14.48
N SER A 15 5.49 6.03 -13.34
CA SER A 15 6.81 6.60 -13.01
C SER A 15 7.88 5.52 -13.03
N GLU A 16 9.08 5.88 -13.47
CA GLU A 16 10.19 4.94 -13.63
C GLU A 16 10.50 4.19 -12.32
N SER A 17 10.19 4.76 -11.15
CA SER A 17 10.34 4.06 -9.87
C SER A 17 9.16 3.22 -9.41
N ALA A 18 7.92 3.58 -9.76
CA ALA A 18 6.78 2.68 -9.58
C ALA A 18 6.91 1.48 -10.51
N GLN A 19 7.40 1.71 -11.73
CA GLN A 19 7.74 0.66 -12.69
C GLN A 19 9.00 -0.11 -12.28
N GLU A 20 10.07 0.52 -11.79
CA GLU A 20 11.29 -0.19 -11.35
C GLU A 20 11.03 -1.02 -10.11
N PHE A 21 10.25 -0.53 -9.16
CA PHE A 21 9.80 -1.36 -8.05
C PHE A 21 8.95 -2.52 -8.55
N LYS A 22 7.96 -2.26 -9.42
CA LYS A 22 7.16 -3.34 -10.04
C LYS A 22 8.04 -4.30 -10.84
N ARG A 23 9.13 -3.81 -11.43
CA ARG A 23 10.04 -4.57 -12.29
C ARG A 23 10.91 -5.49 -11.45
N GLN A 24 11.55 -4.94 -10.42
CA GLN A 24 12.43 -5.67 -9.50
C GLN A 24 11.66 -6.61 -8.57
N MET A 25 10.41 -6.28 -8.21
CA MET A 25 9.56 -7.11 -7.36
C MET A 25 8.53 -7.94 -8.12
N TYR A 26 8.33 -7.84 -9.45
CA TYR A 26 7.34 -8.67 -10.17
C TYR A 26 7.66 -9.03 -11.64
N THR A 27 8.71 -8.48 -12.29
CA THR A 27 8.95 -8.75 -13.74
C THR A 27 10.16 -9.61 -14.07
N THR A 28 11.00 -9.95 -13.10
CA THR A 28 11.75 -11.21 -13.22
C THR A 28 10.79 -12.29 -12.77
N ASP A 29 10.48 -13.25 -13.65
CA ASP A 29 9.48 -14.34 -13.58
C ASP A 29 9.44 -15.17 -12.25
N ILE A 30 9.23 -14.54 -11.09
CA ILE A 30 9.45 -15.17 -9.76
C ILE A 30 8.25 -14.95 -8.81
N PHE A 31 7.16 -14.34 -9.26
CA PHE A 31 5.90 -14.15 -8.49
C PHE A 31 4.69 -14.87 -9.12
N THR A 32 4.93 -15.88 -9.95
CA THR A 32 3.88 -16.78 -10.45
C THR A 32 3.93 -18.09 -9.68
N GLY A 33 3.43 -18.06 -8.45
CA GLY A 33 3.03 -19.22 -7.67
C GLY A 33 1.69 -18.87 -7.04
N GLU A 34 0.61 -19.29 -7.69
CA GLU A 34 -0.74 -18.77 -7.51
C GLU A 34 -1.23 -18.85 -6.04
N ASN A 35 -1.52 -17.69 -5.46
CA ASN A 35 -2.81 -17.34 -4.87
C ASN A 35 -2.86 -15.83 -4.56
N PHE A 36 -1.78 -15.20 -4.06
CA PHE A 36 -1.81 -13.79 -3.63
C PHE A 36 -0.70 -12.92 -4.25
N ARG A 37 -1.10 -11.79 -4.83
CA ARG A 37 -0.24 -10.74 -5.38
C ARG A 37 -0.13 -9.57 -4.43
N LEU A 38 1.08 -9.15 -4.10
CA LEU A 38 1.30 -7.86 -3.45
C LEU A 38 0.97 -6.72 -4.45
N THR A 39 -0.03 -5.91 -4.13
CA THR A 39 -0.49 -4.80 -4.98
C THR A 39 -0.22 -3.45 -4.31
N PRO A 40 0.58 -2.56 -4.93
CA PRO A 40 0.72 -1.18 -4.50
C PRO A 40 -0.45 -0.31 -4.94
N TYR A 41 -0.96 0.48 -4.00
CA TYR A 41 -1.89 1.56 -4.25
C TYR A 41 -1.22 2.89 -3.95
N THR A 42 -0.81 3.59 -5.00
CA THR A 42 -0.15 4.88 -4.90
C THR A 42 -1.13 6.01 -5.23
N THR A 43 -1.17 7.02 -4.36
CA THR A 43 -1.97 8.23 -4.55
C THR A 43 -1.11 9.48 -4.28
N PRO A 44 -1.38 10.61 -4.94
CA PRO A 44 -0.75 11.87 -4.58
C PRO A 44 -1.01 12.22 -3.11
N LEU A 45 0.04 12.66 -2.44
CA LEU A 45 -0.03 13.16 -1.08
C LEU A 45 -0.52 14.61 -1.11
N GLN A 46 -1.80 14.82 -0.79
CA GLN A 46 -2.36 16.15 -0.61
C GLN A 46 -2.20 16.60 0.85
N LEU A 47 -1.01 17.07 1.20
CA LEU A 47 -0.83 17.81 2.45
C LEU A 47 -1.51 19.18 2.29
N GLU A 48 -2.62 19.40 2.98
CA GLU A 48 -3.03 20.76 3.32
C GLU A 48 -1.80 21.44 3.94
N ILE A 49 -1.28 22.46 3.27
CA ILE A 49 0.05 23.06 3.52
C ILE A 49 0.22 23.34 5.03
N LEU A 50 0.93 22.46 5.72
CA LEU A 50 1.50 22.76 7.03
C LEU A 50 2.92 23.29 6.76
N PRO A 51 3.26 24.50 7.21
CA PRO A 51 4.60 25.04 7.00
C PRO A 51 5.59 24.26 7.88
N GLY A 52 6.39 23.38 7.27
CA GLY A 52 7.52 22.71 7.91
C GLY A 52 7.80 21.29 7.41
N PRO A 53 9.00 20.75 7.67
CA PRO A 53 9.42 19.42 7.21
C PRO A 53 8.80 18.25 8.00
N VAL A 54 7.82 18.50 8.87
CA VAL A 54 7.23 17.48 9.74
C VAL A 54 5.76 17.31 9.39
N VAL A 55 5.44 16.24 8.66
CA VAL A 55 4.07 15.79 8.46
C VAL A 55 3.57 15.20 9.78
N SER A 56 2.44 15.67 10.29
CA SER A 56 1.85 15.11 11.51
C SER A 56 1.16 13.77 11.23
N ASP A 57 1.19 12.86 12.20
CA ASP A 57 0.47 11.58 12.13
C ASP A 57 -1.02 11.79 11.81
N ALA A 58 -1.61 12.89 12.27
CA ALA A 58 -2.99 13.26 11.96
C ALA A 58 -3.21 13.54 10.46
N ALA A 59 -2.27 14.22 9.79
CA ALA A 59 -2.34 14.47 8.36
C ALA A 59 -2.19 13.17 7.56
N ILE A 60 -1.25 12.30 7.98
CA ILE A 60 -1.05 10.98 7.36
C ILE A 60 -2.30 10.13 7.53
N LYS A 61 -2.87 10.06 8.73
CA LYS A 61 -4.12 9.33 8.98
C LYS A 61 -5.28 9.87 8.16
N LYS A 62 -5.47 11.20 8.07
CA LYS A 62 -6.51 11.81 7.23
C LYS A 62 -6.35 11.42 5.76
N GLN A 63 -5.13 11.40 5.25
CA GLN A 63 -4.86 10.94 3.88
C GLN A 63 -5.09 9.44 3.73
N LEU A 64 -4.69 8.64 4.72
CA LEU A 64 -4.87 7.20 4.73
C LEU A 64 -6.36 6.83 4.74
N GLU A 65 -7.18 7.53 5.52
CA GLU A 65 -8.64 7.37 5.52
C GLU A 65 -9.21 7.54 4.12
N ARG A 66 -8.84 8.62 3.42
CA ARG A 66 -9.27 8.88 2.03
C ARG A 66 -8.81 7.77 1.09
N THR A 67 -7.53 7.41 1.17
CA THR A 67 -6.93 6.41 0.27
C THR A 67 -7.56 5.03 0.48
N VAL A 68 -7.75 4.61 1.73
CA VAL A 68 -8.41 3.35 2.09
C VAL A 68 -9.86 3.34 1.59
N TYR A 69 -10.58 4.45 1.78
CA TYR A 69 -11.95 4.57 1.29
C TYR A 69 -12.02 4.47 -0.24
N ASP A 70 -11.17 5.20 -0.96
CA ASP A 70 -11.16 5.24 -2.42
C ASP A 70 -10.82 3.86 -3.01
N VAL A 71 -9.81 3.18 -2.45
CA VAL A 71 -9.43 1.81 -2.87
C VAL A 71 -10.56 0.83 -2.62
N CYS A 72 -11.17 0.87 -1.42
CA CYS A 72 -12.28 0.00 -1.07
C CYS A 72 -13.49 0.25 -1.99
N MET A 73 -13.86 1.51 -2.23
CA MET A 73 -14.99 1.87 -3.11
C MET A 73 -14.74 1.48 -4.57
N ALA A 74 -13.51 1.62 -5.08
CA ALA A 74 -13.16 1.13 -6.41
C ALA A 74 -13.33 -0.39 -6.53
N ARG A 75 -13.08 -1.13 -5.43
CA ARG A 75 -13.29 -2.58 -5.35
C ARG A 75 -14.75 -2.97 -5.20
N VAL A 76 -15.53 -2.24 -4.40
CA VAL A 76 -17.00 -2.39 -4.36
C VAL A 76 -17.57 -2.24 -5.78
N ALA A 77 -17.13 -1.23 -6.53
CA ALA A 77 -17.57 -1.01 -7.91
C ALA A 77 -17.16 -2.14 -8.87
N LYS A 78 -15.91 -2.63 -8.77
CA LYS A 78 -15.42 -3.77 -9.58
C LYS A 78 -16.22 -5.05 -9.27
N ASN A 79 -16.49 -5.33 -8.00
CA ASN A 79 -17.21 -6.53 -7.58
C ASN A 79 -18.70 -6.48 -7.95
N ALA A 80 -19.34 -5.31 -7.88
CA ALA A 80 -20.70 -5.13 -8.36
C ALA A 80 -20.86 -5.43 -9.87
N ALA A 81 -19.79 -5.24 -10.65
CA ALA A 81 -19.76 -5.57 -12.08
C ALA A 81 -19.53 -7.07 -12.36
N ILE A 82 -19.01 -7.83 -11.39
CA ILE A 82 -18.66 -9.25 -11.53
C ILE A 82 -19.60 -10.05 -10.62
N VAL A 83 -20.75 -10.47 -11.18
CA VAL A 83 -21.75 -11.30 -10.48
C VAL A 83 -21.19 -12.71 -10.25
N ARG A 84 -20.31 -12.90 -9.26
CA ARG A 84 -19.91 -14.24 -8.80
C ARG A 84 -19.70 -14.27 -7.28
N LEU A 85 -20.72 -14.81 -6.61
CA LEU A 85 -20.68 -15.66 -5.41
C LEU A 85 -19.43 -15.53 -4.52
N GLY A 86 -19.45 -14.55 -3.62
CA GLY A 86 -18.50 -14.34 -2.52
C GLY A 86 -19.00 -13.19 -1.64
N GLU A 87 -18.52 -13.07 -0.39
CA GLU A 87 -18.89 -11.97 0.51
C GLU A 87 -18.59 -10.62 -0.17
N LEU A 88 -19.65 -9.95 -0.64
CA LEU A 88 -19.51 -8.69 -1.36
C LEU A 88 -19.07 -7.60 -0.40
N LEU A 89 -17.92 -6.98 -0.66
CA LEU A 89 -17.57 -5.70 -0.08
C LEU A 89 -18.73 -4.71 -0.32
N THR A 90 -19.15 -4.04 0.74
CA THR A 90 -20.21 -3.03 0.70
C THR A 90 -19.65 -1.68 1.16
N VAL A 91 -20.42 -0.60 0.94
CA VAL A 91 -20.10 0.73 1.48
C VAL A 91 -19.82 0.67 2.99
N GLN A 92 -20.58 -0.14 3.74
CA GLN A 92 -20.39 -0.33 5.18
C GLN A 92 -19.04 -1.00 5.53
N HIS A 93 -18.48 -1.83 4.65
CA HIS A 93 -17.12 -2.35 4.83
C HIS A 93 -16.09 -1.22 4.70
N CYS A 94 -16.24 -0.35 3.70
CA CYS A 94 -15.35 0.79 3.51
C CYS A 94 -15.43 1.78 4.68
N GLU A 95 -16.61 2.06 5.21
CA GLU A 95 -16.77 2.89 6.42
C GLU A 95 -16.08 2.29 7.65
N ARG A 96 -16.16 0.97 7.83
CA ARG A 96 -15.44 0.25 8.90
C ARG A 96 -13.92 0.28 8.70
N ALA A 97 -13.44 0.15 7.46
CA ALA A 97 -12.01 0.27 7.16
C ALA A 97 -11.48 1.67 7.54
N VAL A 98 -12.23 2.73 7.18
CA VAL A 98 -11.90 4.10 7.56
C VAL A 98 -11.92 4.29 9.08
N ALA A 99 -12.90 3.70 9.78
CA ALA A 99 -12.95 3.76 11.24
C ALA A 99 -11.74 3.07 11.90
N GLN A 100 -11.23 1.98 11.32
CA GLN A 100 -10.01 1.34 11.80
C GLN A 100 -8.79 2.22 11.63
N VAL A 101 -8.64 2.94 10.51
CA VAL A 101 -7.52 3.90 10.34
C VAL A 101 -7.46 4.91 11.49
N LYS A 102 -8.61 5.41 11.94
CA LYS A 102 -8.70 6.35 13.06
C LYS A 102 -8.18 5.73 14.36
N ALA A 103 -8.65 4.53 14.66
CA ALA A 103 -8.38 3.84 15.92
C ALA A 103 -6.98 3.22 16.01
N MET A 104 -6.45 2.71 14.90
CA MET A 104 -5.22 1.93 14.90
C MET A 104 -3.97 2.80 15.08
N PRO A 105 -2.97 2.35 15.85
CA PRO A 105 -1.75 3.12 16.04
C PRO A 105 -0.94 3.15 14.74
N LEU A 106 -0.45 4.35 14.42
CA LEU A 106 0.46 4.58 13.30
C LEU A 106 1.88 4.64 13.86
N GLN A 107 2.78 3.83 13.35
CA GLN A 107 4.17 3.80 13.76
C GLN A 107 5.06 4.25 12.61
N ARG A 108 5.95 5.20 12.85
CA ARG A 108 6.93 5.70 11.88
C ARG A 108 8.26 4.96 12.02
N PHE A 109 8.87 4.63 10.89
CA PHE A 109 10.20 4.05 10.79
C PHE A 109 11.02 4.86 9.78
N VAL A 110 12.30 5.08 10.11
CA VAL A 110 13.22 5.86 9.28
C VAL A 110 14.47 5.05 8.97
N GLN A 111 15.14 5.39 7.87
CA GLN A 111 16.44 4.84 7.49
C GLN A 111 16.44 3.29 7.44
N ARG A 112 17.45 2.64 8.03
CA ARG A 112 17.62 1.17 7.99
C ARG A 112 16.46 0.42 8.65
N ASP A 113 15.83 1.00 9.67
CA ASP A 113 14.74 0.34 10.39
C ASP A 113 13.51 0.18 9.51
N ALA A 114 13.24 1.16 8.64
CA ALA A 114 12.16 1.06 7.67
C ALA A 114 12.35 -0.12 6.70
N ALA A 115 13.58 -0.37 6.26
CA ALA A 115 13.88 -1.51 5.38
C ALA A 115 13.70 -2.85 6.10
N ASN A 116 14.21 -2.98 7.33
CA ASN A 116 14.02 -4.19 8.15
C ASN A 116 12.54 -4.50 8.35
N VAL A 117 11.76 -3.48 8.70
CA VAL A 117 10.35 -3.62 9.01
C VAL A 117 9.52 -3.96 7.79
N LEU A 118 9.78 -3.32 6.64
CA LEU A 118 9.11 -3.65 5.39
C LEU A 118 9.48 -5.07 4.92
N ALA A 119 10.75 -5.45 5.00
CA ALA A 119 11.20 -6.80 4.67
C ALA A 119 10.55 -7.85 5.57
N GLU A 120 10.49 -7.60 6.89
CA GLU A 120 9.85 -8.51 7.83
C GLU A 120 8.35 -8.66 7.57
N TRP A 121 7.67 -7.55 7.25
CA TRP A 121 6.26 -7.61 6.90
C TRP A 121 6.03 -8.46 5.64
N ILE A 122 6.79 -8.24 4.57
CA ILE A 122 6.70 -9.04 3.34
C ILE A 122 7.01 -10.52 3.62
N PHE A 123 8.03 -10.80 4.45
CA PHE A 123 8.41 -12.16 4.84
C PHE A 123 7.32 -12.89 5.64
N ARG A 124 6.59 -12.18 6.51
CA ARG A 124 5.46 -12.74 7.28
C ARG A 124 4.22 -12.98 6.43
N VAL A 125 4.00 -12.10 5.45
CA VAL A 125 2.93 -12.23 4.46
C VAL A 125 3.13 -13.49 3.64
N ASP A 126 4.34 -13.69 3.11
CA ASP A 126 4.68 -14.78 2.21
C ASP A 126 5.29 -15.96 2.99
N GLY A 127 4.53 -16.46 3.97
CA GLY A 127 4.97 -17.48 4.95
C GLY A 127 5.43 -18.82 4.39
N ASP A 128 5.49 -18.97 3.06
CA ASP A 128 6.12 -20.08 2.33
C ASP A 128 7.42 -19.56 1.69
N ASN A 129 8.49 -19.51 2.50
CA ASN A 129 9.70 -18.72 2.21
C ASN A 129 10.50 -19.25 1.00
N TRP A 130 10.17 -18.76 -0.19
CA TRP A 130 10.98 -18.96 -1.41
C TRP A 130 12.16 -17.98 -1.50
N TYR A 131 12.21 -16.98 -0.62
CA TYR A 131 13.29 -16.00 -0.52
C TYR A 131 13.99 -16.06 0.83
N ASP A 132 15.31 -15.87 0.81
CA ASP A 132 16.05 -15.59 2.02
C ASP A 132 15.79 -14.14 2.48
N PHE A 133 15.65 -13.94 3.79
CA PHE A 133 15.39 -12.63 4.37
C PHE A 133 16.47 -11.59 4.02
N LYS A 134 17.73 -11.99 3.78
CA LYS A 134 18.81 -11.04 3.46
C LYS A 134 18.65 -10.46 2.06
N SER A 135 18.20 -11.26 1.11
CA SER A 135 17.87 -10.81 -0.25
C SER A 135 16.71 -9.83 -0.21
N LEU A 136 15.64 -10.14 0.53
CA LEU A 136 14.51 -9.23 0.71
C LEU A 136 14.90 -7.92 1.41
N LEU A 137 15.73 -8.00 2.46
CA LEU A 137 16.24 -6.82 3.15
C LEU A 137 17.10 -5.94 2.23
N ARG A 138 17.92 -6.54 1.37
CA ARG A 138 18.72 -5.79 0.39
C ARG A 138 17.82 -5.01 -0.57
N GLU A 139 16.80 -5.65 -1.13
CA GLU A 139 15.92 -4.99 -2.10
C GLU A 139 15.06 -3.90 -1.46
N THR A 140 14.49 -4.15 -0.27
CA THR A 140 13.74 -3.14 0.49
C THR A 140 14.60 -1.96 0.90
N THR A 141 15.87 -2.19 1.27
CA THR A 141 16.84 -1.12 1.54
C THR A 141 17.08 -0.26 0.30
N ASN A 142 17.35 -0.90 -0.85
CA ASN A 142 17.55 -0.21 -2.12
C ASN A 142 16.32 0.64 -2.50
N TYR A 143 15.13 0.12 -2.25
CA TYR A 143 13.88 0.80 -2.52
C TYR A 143 13.67 2.05 -1.66
N LEU A 144 13.90 1.96 -0.35
CA LEU A 144 13.64 3.07 0.58
C LEU A 144 14.71 4.16 0.54
N VAL A 145 15.99 3.78 0.41
CA VAL A 145 17.12 4.71 0.50
C VAL A 145 17.26 5.60 -0.75
N LYS A 146 16.86 5.11 -1.94
CA LYS A 146 17.05 5.85 -3.20
C LYS A 146 16.37 7.23 -3.25
N ARG A 147 15.36 7.48 -2.41
CA ARG A 147 14.51 8.69 -2.48
C ARG A 147 14.09 9.25 -1.12
N ASP A 148 14.84 8.95 -0.07
CA ASP A 148 14.54 9.37 1.30
C ASP A 148 13.08 9.06 1.71
N ARG A 149 12.65 7.83 1.41
CA ARG A 149 11.29 7.38 1.67
C ARG A 149 11.14 7.02 3.14
N GLU A 150 9.99 7.36 3.69
CA GLU A 150 9.63 6.97 5.04
C GLU A 150 8.62 5.83 5.02
N LEU A 151 8.74 4.92 5.99
CA LEU A 151 7.76 3.87 6.20
C LEU A 151 6.93 4.18 7.43
N PHE A 152 5.63 4.09 7.27
CA PHE A 152 4.69 4.01 8.36
C PHE A 152 4.03 2.64 8.35
N MET A 153 3.73 2.09 9.52
CA MET A 153 2.85 0.92 9.63
C MET A 153 1.64 1.29 10.46
N LEU A 154 0.47 1.03 9.89
CA LEU A 154 -0.77 1.02 10.66
C LEU A 154 -0.92 -0.36 11.29
N ARG A 155 -0.68 -0.45 12.60
CA ARG A 155 -0.62 -1.72 13.31
C ARG A 155 -2.01 -2.21 13.69
N GLY A 156 -2.27 -3.51 13.58
CA GLY A 156 -3.60 -4.09 13.86
C GLY A 156 -4.66 -3.81 12.78
N PHE A 157 -4.31 -3.22 11.63
CA PHE A 157 -5.23 -2.96 10.55
C PHE A 157 -5.61 -4.24 9.81
N SER A 158 -6.90 -4.57 9.78
CA SER A 158 -7.40 -5.74 9.06
C SER A 158 -7.70 -5.41 7.60
N PRO A 159 -6.96 -5.98 6.62
CA PRO A 159 -7.21 -5.74 5.21
C PRO A 159 -8.54 -6.33 4.72
N TYR A 160 -9.26 -7.12 5.53
CA TYR A 160 -10.54 -7.75 5.15
C TYR A 160 -11.62 -6.74 4.82
N ASN A 161 -11.48 -5.53 5.33
CA ASN A 161 -12.43 -4.45 5.11
C ASN A 161 -12.13 -3.66 3.82
N VAL A 162 -11.04 -4.01 3.13
CA VAL A 162 -10.56 -3.37 1.89
C VAL A 162 -10.40 -4.40 0.77
N LEU A 163 -10.10 -5.66 1.10
CA LEU A 163 -9.74 -6.75 0.20
C LEU A 163 -10.58 -7.99 0.55
N VAL A 164 -11.01 -8.73 -0.47
CA VAL A 164 -11.94 -9.87 -0.31
C VAL A 164 -11.25 -11.13 0.22
N ASP A 165 -9.96 -11.32 -0.09
CA ASP A 165 -9.20 -12.51 0.29
C ASP A 165 -7.94 -12.10 1.03
N THR A 166 -7.93 -12.27 2.35
CA THR A 166 -6.83 -11.81 3.20
C THR A 166 -5.96 -12.93 3.72
N LEU A 167 -4.66 -12.68 3.79
CA LEU A 167 -3.78 -13.34 4.75
C LEU A 167 -3.98 -12.75 6.15
N SER A 168 -3.59 -13.50 7.18
CA SER A 168 -3.73 -13.13 8.60
C SER A 168 -2.88 -11.95 9.08
N THR A 169 -2.21 -11.22 8.18
CA THR A 169 -1.31 -10.13 8.56
C THR A 169 -2.11 -8.88 8.95
N GLU A 170 -2.08 -8.54 10.24
CA GLU A 170 -2.82 -7.43 10.81
C GLU A 170 -2.09 -6.08 10.70
N ASP A 171 -1.14 -5.89 9.78
CA ASP A 171 -0.47 -4.61 9.65
C ASP A 171 -0.52 -4.11 8.21
N LEU A 172 -0.74 -2.81 8.03
CA LEU A 172 -0.73 -2.18 6.71
C LEU A 172 0.51 -1.29 6.58
N PRO A 173 1.48 -1.64 5.70
CA PRO A 173 2.65 -0.82 5.46
C PRO A 173 2.31 0.30 4.45
N ILE A 174 2.80 1.48 4.79
CA ILE A 174 2.50 2.74 4.10
C ILE A 174 3.84 3.40 3.83
N VAL A 175 4.18 3.58 2.55
CA VAL A 175 5.42 4.24 2.14
C VAL A 175 5.10 5.66 1.71
N LEU A 176 5.73 6.62 2.37
CA LEU A 176 5.66 8.03 2.05
C LEU A 176 6.88 8.40 1.20
N ASP A 177 6.63 8.82 -0.04
CA ASP A 177 7.67 9.39 -0.91
C ASP A 177 7.51 10.91 -0.88
N LEU A 178 8.33 11.58 -0.06
CA LEU A 178 8.31 13.03 0.08
C LEU A 178 8.85 13.75 -1.16
N VAL A 179 9.77 13.09 -1.89
CA VAL A 179 10.36 13.63 -3.12
C VAL A 179 9.34 13.68 -4.24
N GLU A 180 8.56 12.61 -4.42
CA GLU A 180 7.49 12.56 -5.42
C GLU A 180 6.14 13.07 -4.89
N GLY A 181 6.02 13.34 -3.58
CA GLY A 181 4.77 13.75 -2.95
C GLY A 181 3.68 12.69 -3.10
N THR A 182 3.99 11.44 -2.77
CA THR A 182 3.04 10.32 -2.89
C THR A 182 2.96 9.47 -1.62
N VAL A 183 1.82 8.81 -1.44
CA VAL A 183 1.60 7.76 -0.45
C VAL A 183 1.34 6.46 -1.19
N THR A 184 2.04 5.40 -0.82
CA THR A 184 1.82 4.06 -1.35
C THR A 184 1.39 3.12 -0.23
N LEU A 185 0.21 2.52 -0.36
CA LEU A 185 -0.27 1.44 0.49
C LEU A 185 0.09 0.11 -0.17
N TRP A 186 0.70 -0.81 0.57
CA TRP A 186 0.88 -2.17 0.09
C TRP A 186 -0.23 -3.07 0.61
N THR A 187 -0.80 -3.82 -0.29
CA THR A 187 -1.92 -4.71 -0.01
C THR A 187 -1.67 -6.07 -0.66
N LEU A 188 -2.43 -7.09 -0.27
CA LEU A 188 -2.42 -8.40 -0.90
C LEU A 188 -3.75 -8.65 -1.60
N GLU A 189 -3.70 -8.91 -2.88
CA GLU A 189 -4.87 -9.24 -3.66
C GLU A 189 -4.78 -10.67 -4.15
N LEU A 190 -5.88 -11.41 -4.12
CA LEU A 190 -5.94 -12.66 -4.88
C LEU A 190 -5.71 -12.33 -6.37
N ALA A 191 -4.80 -13.06 -7.01
CA ALA A 191 -4.61 -12.93 -8.45
C ALA A 191 -5.68 -13.79 -9.16
N ASP A 192 -6.55 -13.15 -9.94
CA ASP A 192 -7.50 -13.82 -10.85
C ASP A 192 -6.78 -14.53 -12.01
#